data_AF-A0A4V3GGC2-F1
#
_entry.id   AF-A0A4V3GGC2-F1
#
_cell.length_a   1.000
_cell.length_b   1.000
_cell.length_c   1.000
_cell.angle_alpha   90.00
_cell.angle_beta   90.00
_cell.angle_gamma   90.00
#
_symmetry.space_group_name_H-M   'P 1'
#
loop_
_entity.id
_entity.type
_entity.pdbx_description
1 polymer ?
#
loop_
_entity_poly.entity_id
_entity_poly.type
_entity_poly.pdbx_seq_one_letter_code
_entity_poly.pdbx_strand_id
1 'polypeptide(L)'
;MPDTDDDQSVELDPVQREQGDDDTEAARERRAVQARAEADRQVVADLTLDEDVERRVEQEQALVEEEDEAARAERLELATKEQQELDEYRDREQLLDATAEATRAFELAYADEAARDRYRALATTETQRSVGDLARGRHELDEAAAYPDEPGSAGLAAKGRRDERASGIEARRAESDDRIADRYDDSAQEHRREARQAQPDAVEAVRTPPGETPEAQLPQARRHVRGPKSRQRNLQRRKPQQQNDGIDLDL
;
A
#
# COMPACT_ATOMS: atom_id res chain seq x y z
N MET A 1 -95.20 -34.18 -50.93
CA MET A 1 -95.02 -34.08 -49.47
C MET A 1 -93.64 -34.61 -49.15
N PRO A 2 -92.65 -33.83 -48.68
CA PRO A 2 -92.58 -32.37 -48.38
C PRO A 2 -91.57 -31.62 -49.29
N ASP A 3 -91.83 -30.36 -49.68
CA ASP A 3 -91.32 -29.07 -49.12
C ASP A 3 -90.11 -28.56 -49.95
N THR A 4 -90.28 -27.70 -50.97
CA THR A 4 -90.27 -26.20 -50.96
C THR A 4 -89.01 -25.61 -50.29
N ASP A 5 -88.16 -24.78 -50.89
CA ASP A 5 -88.27 -23.94 -52.09
C ASP A 5 -86.92 -23.71 -52.78
N ASP A 6 -87.03 -23.63 -54.10
CA ASP A 6 -86.02 -23.36 -55.12
C ASP A 6 -85.68 -21.86 -55.25
N ASP A 7 -84.43 -21.66 -55.64
CA ASP A 7 -83.92 -20.78 -56.68
C ASP A 7 -84.31 -19.30 -56.82
N GLN A 8 -83.22 -18.55 -56.96
CA GLN A 8 -83.08 -17.20 -57.46
C GLN A 8 -83.85 -16.98 -58.77
N SER A 9 -84.56 -15.86 -58.88
CA SER A 9 -84.67 -15.15 -60.16
C SER A 9 -84.98 -13.67 -59.95
N VAL A 10 -84.18 -12.87 -60.65
CA VAL A 10 -84.27 -11.42 -60.76
C VAL A 10 -85.22 -11.11 -61.92
N GLU A 11 -86.27 -10.33 -61.66
CA GLU A 11 -86.92 -9.51 -62.68
C GLU A 11 -87.09 -8.07 -62.16
N LEU A 12 -86.35 -7.16 -62.79
CA LEU A 12 -86.64 -5.73 -62.93
C LEU A 12 -87.68 -5.63 -64.06
N ASP A 13 -88.70 -4.78 -64.16
CA ASP A 13 -89.14 -3.48 -63.61
C ASP A 13 -90.55 -3.23 -64.27
N PRO A 14 -91.21 -2.05 -64.25
CA PRO A 14 -91.55 -1.11 -63.19
C PRO A 14 -93.07 -0.81 -63.13
N VAL A 15 -93.64 -0.49 -61.98
CA VAL A 15 -94.91 0.28 -61.92
C VAL A 15 -94.69 1.49 -61.03
N GLN A 16 -94.45 2.59 -61.74
CA GLN A 16 -94.47 3.96 -61.28
C GLN A 16 -95.63 4.20 -60.30
N ARG A 17 -95.30 4.59 -59.08
CA ARG A 17 -96.19 5.43 -58.26
C ARG A 17 -95.52 6.77 -58.09
N GLU A 18 -96.30 7.77 -58.48
CA GLU A 18 -95.99 9.18 -58.60
C GLU A 18 -95.13 9.71 -57.46
N GLN A 19 -94.08 10.41 -57.88
CA GLN A 19 -93.45 11.49 -57.15
C GLN A 19 -94.52 12.42 -56.56
N GLY A 20 -94.71 12.34 -55.25
CA GLY A 20 -95.19 13.46 -54.46
C GLY A 20 -93.97 14.22 -53.96
N ASP A 21 -93.49 15.19 -54.74
CA ASP A 21 -92.55 16.22 -54.28
C ASP A 21 -93.27 17.08 -53.23
N ASP A 22 -93.29 16.63 -51.97
CA ASP A 22 -93.54 17.51 -50.82
C ASP A 22 -92.23 18.21 -50.44
N ASP A 23 -91.73 18.98 -51.40
CA ASP A 23 -90.74 20.04 -51.20
C ASP A 23 -91.39 21.22 -50.46
N THR A 24 -91.74 21.00 -49.20
CA THR A 24 -91.94 22.13 -48.30
C THR A 24 -90.57 22.63 -47.87
N GLU A 25 -90.29 23.92 -48.05
CA GLU A 25 -89.05 24.56 -47.61
C GLU A 25 -88.71 24.17 -46.15
N ALA A 26 -89.73 24.04 -45.30
CA ALA A 26 -89.61 23.67 -43.89
C ALA A 26 -89.08 22.25 -43.61
N ALA A 27 -89.20 21.29 -44.53
CA ALA A 27 -88.65 19.93 -44.36
C ALA A 27 -87.21 19.84 -44.87
N ARG A 28 -86.89 20.55 -45.96
CA ARG A 28 -85.52 20.72 -46.47
C ARG A 28 -84.66 21.51 -45.47
N GLU A 29 -85.22 22.55 -44.88
CA GLU A 29 -84.55 23.36 -43.87
C GLU A 29 -84.28 22.56 -42.60
N ARG A 30 -85.21 21.70 -42.15
CA ARG A 30 -84.98 20.80 -41.01
C ARG A 30 -83.88 19.76 -41.26
N ARG A 31 -83.81 19.16 -42.45
CA ARG A 31 -82.70 18.27 -42.82
C ARG A 31 -81.38 19.02 -42.94
N ALA A 32 -81.38 20.22 -43.50
CA ALA A 32 -80.17 21.04 -43.59
C ALA A 32 -79.67 21.46 -42.20
N VAL A 33 -80.57 21.77 -41.27
CA VAL A 33 -80.22 22.09 -39.87
C VAL A 33 -79.70 20.85 -39.13
N GLN A 34 -80.31 19.67 -39.32
CA GLN A 34 -79.80 18.42 -38.74
C GLN A 34 -78.44 18.03 -39.32
N ALA A 35 -78.24 18.13 -40.63
CA ALA A 35 -76.95 17.86 -41.27
C ALA A 35 -75.86 18.83 -40.81
N ARG A 36 -76.21 20.11 -40.60
CA ARG A 36 -75.29 21.10 -39.98
C ARG A 36 -74.97 20.75 -38.53
N ALA A 37 -75.98 20.37 -37.74
CA ALA A 37 -75.77 19.98 -36.35
C ALA A 37 -74.95 18.67 -36.21
N GLU A 38 -75.07 17.74 -37.15
CA GLU A 38 -74.24 16.52 -37.22
C GLU A 38 -72.82 16.82 -37.69
N ALA A 39 -72.64 17.69 -38.69
CA ALA A 39 -71.33 18.16 -39.13
C ALA A 39 -70.59 18.92 -38.01
N ASP A 40 -71.29 19.80 -37.28
CA ASP A 40 -70.73 20.51 -36.13
C ASP A 40 -70.34 19.55 -35.00
N ARG A 41 -71.13 18.50 -34.76
CA ARG A 41 -70.77 17.44 -33.78
C ARG A 41 -69.58 16.61 -34.22
N GLN A 42 -69.44 16.31 -35.51
CA GLN A 42 -68.26 15.62 -36.04
C GLN A 42 -67.01 16.48 -35.91
N VAL A 43 -67.08 17.78 -36.26
CA VAL A 43 -65.95 18.71 -36.10
C VAL A 43 -65.54 18.83 -34.63
N VAL A 44 -66.50 18.92 -33.69
CA VAL A 44 -66.19 18.95 -32.26
C VAL A 44 -65.59 17.63 -31.78
N ALA A 45 -66.11 16.49 -32.25
CA ALA A 45 -65.56 15.18 -31.91
C ALA A 45 -64.13 15.01 -32.44
N ASP A 46 -63.85 15.41 -33.69
CA ASP A 46 -62.54 15.35 -34.31
C ASP A 46 -61.55 16.29 -33.59
N LEU A 47 -61.96 17.52 -33.24
CA LEU A 47 -61.14 18.44 -32.43
C LEU A 47 -60.80 17.86 -31.05
N THR A 48 -61.75 17.22 -30.36
CA THR A 48 -61.47 16.58 -29.07
C THR A 48 -60.57 15.36 -29.18
N LEU A 49 -60.61 14.67 -30.33
CA LEU A 49 -59.80 13.48 -30.59
C LEU A 49 -58.36 13.87 -30.93
N ASP A 50 -58.18 14.94 -31.71
CA ASP A 50 -56.86 15.53 -32.00
C ASP A 50 -56.21 16.07 -30.71
N GLU A 51 -56.94 16.79 -29.86
CA GLU A 51 -56.44 17.27 -28.56
C GLU A 51 -56.07 16.13 -27.59
N ASP A 52 -56.79 15.01 -27.61
CA ASP A 52 -56.48 13.83 -26.81
C ASP A 52 -55.27 13.05 -27.35
N VAL A 53 -55.04 13.05 -28.67
CA VAL A 53 -53.84 12.49 -29.31
C VAL A 53 -52.62 13.34 -28.98
N GLU A 54 -52.71 14.66 -29.11
CA GLU A 54 -51.61 15.59 -28.76
C GLU A 54 -51.22 15.45 -27.28
N ARG A 55 -52.20 15.41 -26.35
CA ARG A 55 -51.92 15.19 -24.92
C ARG A 55 -51.26 13.83 -24.63
N ARG A 56 -51.60 12.79 -25.38
CA ARG A 56 -50.94 11.47 -25.24
C ARG A 56 -49.51 11.49 -25.77
N VAL A 57 -49.26 12.14 -26.89
CA VAL A 57 -47.92 12.30 -27.46
C VAL A 57 -47.03 13.14 -26.53
N GLU A 58 -47.55 14.21 -25.94
CA GLU A 58 -46.83 15.02 -24.94
C GLU A 58 -46.53 14.22 -23.66
N GLN A 59 -47.48 13.39 -23.18
CA GLN A 59 -47.24 12.51 -22.04
C GLN A 59 -46.21 11.41 -22.34
N GLU A 60 -46.26 10.80 -23.53
CA GLU A 60 -45.27 9.81 -23.96
C GLU A 60 -43.87 10.45 -24.11
N GLN A 61 -43.78 11.67 -24.65
CA GLN A 61 -42.51 12.41 -24.72
C GLN A 61 -41.96 12.75 -23.34
N ALA A 62 -42.80 13.20 -22.41
CA ALA A 62 -42.38 13.50 -21.04
C ALA A 62 -41.86 12.25 -20.30
N LEU A 63 -42.49 11.09 -20.50
CA LEU A 63 -42.02 9.82 -19.93
C LEU A 63 -40.67 9.39 -20.51
N VAL A 64 -40.47 9.57 -21.83
CA VAL A 64 -39.17 9.27 -22.47
C VAL A 64 -38.08 10.21 -21.95
N GLU A 65 -38.37 11.51 -21.78
CA GLU A 65 -37.41 12.47 -21.22
C GLU A 65 -37.05 12.16 -19.75
N GLU A 66 -38.03 11.76 -18.93
CA GLU A 66 -37.80 11.32 -17.54
C GLU A 66 -36.92 10.06 -17.47
N GLU A 67 -37.18 9.06 -18.32
CA GLU A 67 -36.35 7.86 -18.42
C GLU A 67 -34.92 8.19 -18.89
N ASP A 68 -34.78 9.13 -19.84
CA ASP A 68 -33.48 9.54 -20.37
C ASP A 68 -32.67 10.34 -19.33
N GLU A 69 -33.31 11.19 -18.52
CA GLU A 69 -32.70 11.87 -17.39
C GLU A 69 -32.30 10.89 -16.28
N ALA A 70 -33.15 9.94 -15.93
CA ALA A 70 -32.84 8.88 -14.97
C ALA A 70 -31.65 8.02 -15.43
N ALA A 71 -31.63 7.62 -16.70
CA ALA A 71 -30.52 6.87 -17.28
C ALA A 71 -29.21 7.68 -17.33
N ARG A 72 -29.28 9.00 -17.57
CA ARG A 72 -28.10 9.89 -17.49
C ARG A 72 -27.61 10.04 -16.05
N ALA A 73 -28.51 10.16 -15.08
CA ALA A 73 -28.16 10.22 -13.66
C ALA A 73 -27.48 8.92 -13.21
N GLU A 74 -28.03 7.76 -13.57
CA GLU A 74 -27.42 6.45 -13.27
C GLU A 74 -26.04 6.31 -13.91
N ARG A 75 -25.86 6.71 -15.17
CA ARG A 75 -24.55 6.71 -15.84
C ARG A 75 -23.53 7.63 -15.16
N LEU A 76 -23.97 8.80 -14.70
CA LEU A 76 -23.11 9.71 -13.94
C LEU A 76 -22.72 9.12 -12.59
N GLU A 77 -23.66 8.53 -11.86
CA GLU A 77 -23.35 7.82 -10.61
C GLU A 77 -22.35 6.68 -10.83
N LEU A 78 -22.55 5.88 -11.88
CA LEU A 78 -21.67 4.75 -12.21
C LEU A 78 -20.26 5.26 -12.58
N ALA A 79 -20.17 6.32 -13.39
CA ALA A 79 -18.89 6.94 -13.72
C ALA A 79 -18.19 7.54 -12.48
N THR A 80 -18.93 8.16 -11.56
CA THR A 80 -18.34 8.68 -10.31
C THR A 80 -17.84 7.56 -9.40
N LYS A 81 -18.57 6.44 -9.32
CA LYS A 81 -18.15 5.25 -8.56
C LYS A 81 -16.90 4.61 -9.17
N GLU A 82 -16.88 4.42 -10.48
CA GLU A 82 -15.68 3.91 -11.19
C GLU A 82 -14.47 4.81 -10.96
N GLN A 83 -14.66 6.14 -10.96
CA GLN A 83 -13.58 7.08 -10.70
C GLN A 83 -13.11 7.03 -9.24
N GLN A 84 -14.03 6.92 -8.28
CA GLN A 84 -13.70 6.69 -6.87
C GLN A 84 -12.91 5.40 -6.67
N GLU A 85 -13.33 4.30 -7.28
CA GLU A 85 -12.62 3.02 -7.21
C GLU A 85 -11.20 3.14 -7.77
N LEU A 86 -11.01 3.81 -8.92
CA LEU A 86 -9.69 4.04 -9.50
C LEU A 86 -8.78 4.88 -8.60
N ASP A 87 -9.32 5.92 -7.95
CA ASP A 87 -8.57 6.75 -7.02
C ASP A 87 -8.20 5.97 -5.75
N GLU A 88 -9.12 5.15 -5.20
CA GLU A 88 -8.83 4.23 -4.09
C GLU A 88 -7.74 3.22 -4.44
N TYR A 89 -7.74 2.66 -5.65
CA TYR A 89 -6.69 1.75 -6.11
C TYR A 89 -5.33 2.45 -6.19
N ARG A 90 -5.28 3.68 -6.72
CA ARG A 90 -4.04 4.48 -6.78
C ARG A 90 -3.51 4.80 -5.39
N ASP A 91 -4.38 5.21 -4.48
CA ASP A 91 -4.01 5.51 -3.10
C ASP A 91 -3.46 4.27 -2.39
N ARG A 92 -4.06 3.09 -2.63
CA ARG A 92 -3.57 1.82 -2.10
C ARG A 92 -2.20 1.45 -2.67
N GLU A 93 -1.97 1.62 -3.97
CA GLU A 93 -0.68 1.35 -4.61
C GLU A 93 0.40 2.29 -4.03
N GLN A 94 0.11 3.57 -3.90
CA GLN A 94 1.01 4.55 -3.27
C GLN A 94 1.34 4.21 -1.81
N LEU A 95 0.35 3.75 -1.03
CA LEU A 95 0.59 3.28 0.34
C LEU A 95 1.50 2.04 0.37
N LEU A 96 1.30 1.08 -0.53
CA LEU A 96 2.16 -0.10 -0.63
C LEU A 96 3.60 0.28 -0.97
N ASP A 97 3.81 1.17 -1.95
CA ASP A 97 5.13 1.67 -2.32
C ASP A 97 5.79 2.41 -1.14
N ALA A 98 5.07 3.31 -0.48
CA ALA A 98 5.57 4.05 0.68
C ALA A 98 5.94 3.11 1.84
N THR A 99 5.17 2.04 2.08
CA THR A 99 5.52 1.04 3.09
C THR A 99 6.76 0.21 2.70
N ALA A 100 6.95 -0.09 1.42
CA ALA A 100 8.12 -0.79 0.92
C ALA A 100 9.39 0.09 1.05
N GLU A 101 9.29 1.38 0.71
CA GLU A 101 10.36 2.36 0.90
C GLU A 101 10.73 2.52 2.38
N ALA A 102 9.74 2.67 3.25
CA ALA A 102 9.97 2.76 4.70
C ALA A 102 10.64 1.50 5.26
N THR A 103 10.21 0.32 4.81
CA THR A 103 10.81 -0.97 5.23
C THR A 103 12.27 -1.05 4.80
N ARG A 104 12.56 -0.72 3.53
CA ARG A 104 13.93 -0.69 3.00
C ARG A 104 14.82 0.29 3.76
N ALA A 105 14.30 1.47 4.09
CA ALA A 105 15.03 2.45 4.88
C ALA A 105 15.35 1.93 6.29
N PHE A 106 14.41 1.23 6.97
CA PHE A 106 14.72 0.57 8.24
C PHE A 106 15.76 -0.54 8.12
N GLU A 107 15.75 -1.32 7.05
CA GLU A 107 16.77 -2.35 6.79
C GLU A 107 18.17 -1.74 6.64
N LEU A 108 18.28 -0.64 5.89
CA LEU A 108 19.54 0.11 5.73
C LEU A 108 20.01 0.70 7.06
N ALA A 109 19.11 1.32 7.83
CA ALA A 109 19.43 1.83 9.16
C ALA A 109 19.98 0.74 10.08
N TYR A 110 19.37 -0.45 10.08
CA TYR A 110 19.83 -1.58 10.88
C TYR A 110 21.21 -2.08 10.43
N ALA A 111 21.46 -2.12 9.12
CA ALA A 111 22.76 -2.51 8.58
C ALA A 111 23.87 -1.53 9.00
N ASP A 112 23.57 -0.23 8.99
CA ASP A 112 24.48 0.83 9.43
C ASP A 112 24.74 0.80 10.94
N GLU A 113 23.71 0.57 11.76
CA GLU A 113 23.89 0.36 13.21
C GLU A 113 24.80 -0.84 13.51
N ALA A 114 24.64 -1.94 12.77
CA ALA A 114 25.52 -3.09 12.89
C ALA A 114 26.96 -2.75 12.46
N ALA A 115 27.14 -1.89 11.46
CA ALA A 115 28.47 -1.41 11.07
C ALA A 115 29.08 -0.50 12.14
N ARG A 116 28.34 0.48 12.65
CA ARG A 116 28.74 1.35 13.77
C ARG A 116 29.24 0.52 14.95
N ASP A 117 28.47 -0.48 15.38
CA ASP A 117 28.82 -1.29 16.54
C ASP A 117 30.10 -2.10 16.32
N ARG A 118 30.34 -2.60 15.09
CA ARG A 118 31.61 -3.24 14.73
C ARG A 118 32.78 -2.28 14.85
N TYR A 119 32.68 -1.06 14.31
CA TYR A 119 33.76 -0.09 14.35
C TYR A 119 34.02 0.42 15.78
N ARG A 120 32.99 0.63 16.60
CA ARG A 120 33.17 0.94 18.03
C ARG A 120 33.90 -0.18 18.79
N ALA A 121 33.59 -1.43 18.47
CA ALA A 121 34.30 -2.56 19.06
C ALA A 121 35.78 -2.58 18.63
N LEU A 122 36.07 -2.33 17.35
CA LEU A 122 37.45 -2.21 16.85
C LEU A 122 38.20 -1.06 17.55
N ALA A 123 37.61 0.13 17.62
CA ALA A 123 38.18 1.28 18.30
C ALA A 123 38.49 1.00 19.77
N THR A 124 37.57 0.31 20.47
CA THR A 124 37.77 -0.12 21.86
C THR A 124 38.98 -1.06 21.97
N THR A 125 39.12 -2.02 21.05
CA THR A 125 40.25 -2.95 21.07
C THR A 125 41.58 -2.27 20.77
N GLU A 126 41.62 -1.34 19.82
CA GLU A 126 42.82 -0.56 19.49
C GLU A 126 43.20 0.37 20.65
N THR A 127 42.22 0.95 21.35
CA THR A 127 42.47 1.75 22.56
C THR A 127 43.11 0.91 23.66
N GLN A 128 42.61 -0.31 23.91
CA GLN A 128 43.18 -1.21 24.91
C GLN A 128 44.61 -1.63 24.57
N ARG A 129 44.88 -1.92 23.30
CA ARG A 129 46.24 -2.19 22.81
C ARG A 129 47.15 -0.99 23.03
N SER A 130 46.69 0.20 22.63
CA SER A 130 47.45 1.44 22.78
C SER A 130 47.86 1.70 24.23
N VAL A 131 46.93 1.52 25.17
CA VAL A 131 47.21 1.68 26.61
C VAL A 131 48.21 0.63 27.08
N GLY A 132 48.04 -0.63 26.66
CA GLY A 132 48.95 -1.72 27.02
C GLY A 132 50.37 -1.50 26.49
N ASP A 133 50.50 -1.08 25.25
CA ASP A 133 51.77 -0.81 24.58
C ASP A 133 52.46 0.41 25.21
N LEU A 134 51.69 1.46 25.55
CA LEU A 134 52.23 2.63 26.25
C LEU A 134 52.78 2.25 27.63
N ALA A 135 52.03 1.44 28.39
CA ALA A 135 52.44 1.01 29.71
C ALA A 135 53.71 0.16 29.68
N ARG A 136 53.80 -0.79 28.73
CA ARG A 136 55.03 -1.59 28.53
C ARG A 136 56.19 -0.72 28.07
N GLY A 137 55.95 0.19 27.13
CA GLY A 137 56.97 1.10 26.62
C GLY A 137 57.58 1.98 27.72
N ARG A 138 56.74 2.55 28.58
CA ARG A 138 57.18 3.35 29.74
C ARG A 138 57.96 2.50 30.74
N HIS A 139 57.47 1.30 31.07
CA HIS A 139 58.18 0.41 31.98
C HIS A 139 59.59 0.09 31.47
N GLU A 140 59.75 -0.23 30.19
CA GLU A 140 61.06 -0.56 29.61
C GLU A 140 62.01 0.65 29.55
N LEU A 141 61.46 1.85 29.35
CA LEU A 141 62.24 3.10 29.41
C LEU A 141 62.68 3.42 30.84
N ASP A 142 61.79 3.26 31.81
CA ASP A 142 62.08 3.48 33.22
C ASP A 142 63.13 2.49 33.73
N GLU A 143 63.02 1.21 33.34
CA GLU A 143 63.99 0.16 33.67
C GLU A 143 65.37 0.46 33.06
N ALA A 144 65.41 0.85 31.78
CA ALA A 144 66.65 1.25 31.12
C ALA A 144 67.28 2.51 31.73
N ALA A 145 66.47 3.45 32.21
CA ALA A 145 66.93 4.68 32.86
C ALA A 145 67.44 4.44 34.29
N ALA A 146 66.88 3.46 35.00
CA ALA A 146 67.33 3.06 36.33
C ALA A 146 68.70 2.37 36.29
N TYR A 147 68.99 1.61 35.24
CA TYR A 147 70.23 0.83 35.09
C TYR A 147 70.92 1.09 33.74
N PRO A 148 71.45 2.30 33.51
CA PRO A 148 71.97 2.69 32.19
C PRO A 148 73.20 1.89 31.76
N ASP A 149 74.04 1.46 32.70
CA ASP A 149 75.30 0.76 32.42
C ASP A 149 75.15 -0.77 32.33
N GLU A 150 73.95 -1.31 32.58
CA GLU A 150 73.72 -2.75 32.52
C GLU A 150 73.73 -3.27 31.08
N PRO A 151 74.34 -4.46 30.83
CA PRO A 151 74.32 -5.05 29.51
C PRO A 151 72.87 -5.35 29.08
N GLY A 152 72.41 -4.66 28.04
CA GLY A 152 71.03 -4.77 27.53
C GLY A 152 70.16 -3.53 27.78
N SER A 153 70.61 -2.57 28.58
CA SER A 153 69.90 -1.31 28.87
C SER A 153 69.51 -0.55 27.60
N ALA A 154 70.44 -0.41 26.66
CA ALA A 154 70.20 0.23 25.36
C ALA A 154 69.14 -0.51 24.52
N GLY A 155 69.09 -1.84 24.65
CA GLY A 155 68.08 -2.70 24.02
C GLY A 155 66.69 -2.48 24.61
N LEU A 156 66.59 -2.42 25.94
CA LEU A 156 65.35 -2.07 26.66
C LEU A 156 64.87 -0.68 26.27
N ALA A 157 65.75 0.32 26.25
CA ALA A 157 65.38 1.67 25.84
C ALA A 157 64.89 1.73 24.37
N ALA A 158 65.49 0.94 23.48
CA ALA A 158 65.04 0.85 22.09
C ALA A 158 63.67 0.17 21.96
N LYS A 159 63.43 -0.89 22.74
CA LYS A 159 62.15 -1.59 22.80
C LYS A 159 61.06 -0.70 23.38
N GLY A 160 61.35 0.03 24.45
CA GLY A 160 60.39 0.96 25.05
C GLY A 160 59.96 2.07 24.10
N ARG A 161 60.91 2.68 23.36
CA ARG A 161 60.59 3.64 22.28
C ARG A 161 59.77 3.03 21.15
N ARG A 162 59.94 1.74 20.86
CA ARG A 162 59.16 1.04 19.82
C ARG A 162 57.72 0.87 20.29
N ASP A 163 57.52 0.44 21.52
CA ASP A 163 56.20 0.22 22.11
C ASP A 163 55.44 1.56 22.29
N GLU A 164 56.11 2.64 22.68
CA GLU A 164 55.51 3.99 22.67
C GLU A 164 55.04 4.42 21.26
N ARG A 165 55.83 4.14 20.22
CA ARG A 165 55.42 4.44 18.83
C ARG A 165 54.26 3.56 18.39
N ALA A 166 54.25 2.29 18.77
CA ALA A 166 53.16 1.36 18.47
C ALA A 166 51.86 1.86 19.11
N SER A 167 51.90 2.23 20.39
CA SER A 167 50.78 2.84 21.10
C SER A 167 50.19 4.05 20.37
N GLY A 168 51.04 4.96 19.87
CA GLY A 168 50.59 6.12 19.11
C GLY A 168 50.00 5.80 17.73
N ILE A 169 50.37 4.66 17.12
CA ILE A 169 49.74 4.17 15.89
C ILE A 169 48.35 3.60 16.22
N GLU A 170 48.25 2.79 17.26
CA GLU A 170 47.00 2.17 17.71
C GLU A 170 45.97 3.21 18.19
N ALA A 171 46.40 4.23 18.93
CA ALA A 171 45.53 5.35 19.33
C ALA A 171 44.92 6.06 18.11
N ARG A 172 45.72 6.34 17.08
CA ARG A 172 45.22 6.97 15.84
C ARG A 172 44.28 6.06 15.05
N ARG A 173 44.49 4.74 15.09
CA ARG A 173 43.55 3.78 14.51
C ARG A 173 42.24 3.76 15.26
N ALA A 174 42.26 3.75 16.59
CA ALA A 174 41.07 3.84 17.42
C ALA A 174 40.24 5.08 17.08
N GLU A 175 40.86 6.27 17.03
CA GLU A 175 40.18 7.50 16.63
C GLU A 175 39.60 7.42 15.20
N SER A 176 40.32 6.78 14.27
CA SER A 176 39.84 6.60 12.91
C SER A 176 38.60 5.70 12.86
N ASP A 177 38.61 4.60 13.61
CA ASP A 177 37.49 3.65 13.70
C ASP A 177 36.28 4.31 14.37
N ASP A 178 36.47 5.11 15.42
CA ASP A 178 35.39 5.88 16.04
C ASP A 178 34.75 6.87 15.06
N ARG A 179 35.55 7.63 14.28
CA ARG A 179 35.03 8.52 13.22
C ARG A 179 34.29 7.77 12.11
N ILE A 180 34.66 6.52 11.83
CA ILE A 180 33.91 5.68 10.89
C ILE A 180 32.58 5.26 11.53
N ALA A 181 32.58 4.87 12.81
CA ALA A 181 31.37 4.52 13.53
C ALA A 181 30.38 5.69 13.57
N ASP A 182 30.84 6.91 13.85
CA ASP A 182 29.97 8.09 13.89
C ASP A 182 29.29 8.36 12.54
N ARG A 183 30.01 8.17 11.42
CA ARG A 183 29.41 8.29 10.07
C ARG A 183 28.30 7.26 9.82
N TYR A 184 28.48 6.03 10.30
CA TYR A 184 27.42 5.02 10.22
C TYR A 184 26.26 5.34 11.16
N ASP A 185 26.52 5.95 12.32
CA ASP A 185 25.46 6.40 13.22
C ASP A 185 24.61 7.51 12.59
N ASP A 186 25.26 8.49 11.94
CA ASP A 186 24.59 9.56 11.21
C ASP A 186 23.75 9.00 10.05
N SER A 187 24.32 8.10 9.25
CA SER A 187 23.62 7.41 8.13
C SER A 187 22.41 6.61 8.63
N ALA A 188 22.56 5.85 9.72
CA ALA A 188 21.45 5.12 10.31
C ALA A 188 20.33 6.05 10.81
N GLN A 189 20.68 7.20 11.38
CA GLN A 189 19.70 8.21 11.79
C GLN A 189 18.97 8.82 10.60
N GLU A 190 19.66 9.07 9.50
CA GLU A 190 19.07 9.57 8.26
C GLU A 190 18.04 8.59 7.70
N HIS A 191 18.41 7.32 7.53
CA HIS A 191 17.49 6.28 7.08
C HIS A 191 16.27 6.09 8.00
N ARG A 192 16.44 6.24 9.32
CA ARG A 192 15.30 6.25 10.26
C ARG A 192 14.40 7.47 10.09
N ARG A 193 14.93 8.62 9.69
CA ARG A 193 14.13 9.82 9.40
C ARG A 193 13.38 9.64 8.09
N GLU A 194 14.03 9.15 7.04
CA GLU A 194 13.40 8.81 5.75
C GLU A 194 12.24 7.83 5.96
N ALA A 195 12.47 6.74 6.71
CA ALA A 195 11.44 5.76 7.00
C ALA A 195 10.21 6.34 7.71
N ARG A 196 10.41 7.35 8.58
CA ARG A 196 9.32 8.02 9.29
C ARG A 196 8.57 9.01 8.41
N GLN A 197 9.21 9.60 7.40
CA GLN A 197 8.57 10.49 6.44
C GLN A 197 7.70 9.71 5.43
N ALA A 198 8.13 8.50 5.07
CA ALA A 198 7.39 7.62 4.17
C ALA A 198 6.20 6.90 4.85
N GLN A 199 6.09 6.96 6.18
CA GLN A 199 4.91 6.41 6.86
C GLN A 199 3.75 7.42 6.86
N PRO A 200 2.51 7.00 6.57
CA PRO A 200 1.35 7.86 6.71
C PRO A 200 1.22 8.34 8.16
N ASP A 201 0.75 9.56 8.34
CA ASP A 201 0.64 10.16 9.67
C ASP A 201 -0.24 9.27 10.56
N ALA A 202 0.22 8.96 11.77
CA ALA A 202 -0.44 7.99 12.65
C ALA A 202 -1.89 8.42 12.97
N VAL A 203 -2.18 9.72 12.86
CA VAL A 203 -3.52 10.29 13.03
C VAL A 203 -4.46 9.93 11.87
N GLU A 204 -3.97 9.88 10.62
CA GLU A 204 -4.76 9.43 9.47
C GLU A 204 -4.98 7.92 9.49
N ALA A 205 -3.96 7.14 9.83
CA ALA A 205 -4.07 5.68 9.96
C ALA A 205 -5.10 5.23 11.02
N VAL A 206 -5.36 6.07 12.05
CA VAL A 206 -6.41 5.82 13.06
C VAL A 206 -7.80 6.24 12.57
N ARG A 207 -7.89 7.24 11.70
CA ARG A 207 -9.17 7.71 11.13
C ARG A 207 -9.66 6.80 10.00
N THR A 208 -8.74 6.18 9.27
CA THR A 208 -9.01 5.25 8.18
C THR A 208 -8.28 3.94 8.45
N PRO A 209 -8.74 3.14 9.43
CA PRO A 209 -8.11 1.85 9.69
C PRO A 209 -8.26 0.95 8.45
N PRO A 210 -7.23 0.17 8.09
CA PRO A 210 -7.35 -0.78 7.00
C PRO A 210 -8.50 -1.76 7.28
N GLY A 211 -9.34 -2.02 6.27
CA GLY A 211 -10.51 -2.89 6.41
C GLY A 211 -10.18 -4.33 6.83
N GLU A 212 -8.96 -4.77 6.57
CA GLU A 212 -8.37 -5.98 7.13
C GLU A 212 -7.15 -5.60 7.96
N THR A 213 -7.13 -6.02 9.24
CA THR A 213 -5.94 -5.90 10.07
C THR A 213 -4.82 -6.72 9.42
N PRO A 214 -3.67 -6.12 9.05
CA PRO A 214 -2.56 -6.88 8.53
C PRO A 214 -2.20 -7.96 9.54
N GLU A 215 -2.19 -9.22 9.08
CA GLU A 215 -1.87 -10.36 9.91
C GLU A 215 -0.51 -10.10 10.55
N ALA A 216 -0.50 -9.94 11.88
CA ALA A 216 0.70 -9.57 12.60
C ALA A 216 1.76 -10.62 12.29
N GLN A 217 2.77 -10.26 11.49
CA GLN A 217 3.95 -11.09 11.32
C GLN A 217 4.54 -11.23 12.71
N LEU A 218 4.26 -12.36 13.36
CA LEU A 218 4.82 -12.70 14.65
C LEU A 218 6.32 -12.44 14.52
N PRO A 219 6.94 -11.66 15.41
CA PRO A 219 8.37 -11.46 15.36
C PRO A 219 8.97 -12.85 15.40
N GLN A 220 9.51 -13.31 14.27
CA GLN A 220 10.06 -14.65 14.16
C GLN A 220 11.02 -14.78 15.32
N ALA A 221 10.60 -15.57 16.30
CA ALA A 221 11.14 -15.56 17.63
C ALA A 221 12.65 -15.57 17.47
N ARG A 222 13.32 -14.50 17.92
CA ARG A 222 14.77 -14.32 17.89
C ARG A 222 15.39 -15.68 18.19
N ARG A 223 15.71 -16.43 17.12
CA ARG A 223 16.05 -17.84 17.24
C ARG A 223 17.39 -17.78 17.90
N HIS A 224 17.38 -18.06 19.20
CA HIS A 224 18.46 -17.80 20.10
C HIS A 224 19.79 -18.10 19.42
N VAL A 225 20.58 -17.07 19.16
CA VAL A 225 22.03 -17.19 19.05
C VAL A 225 22.55 -17.51 20.47
N ARG A 226 22.09 -18.61 21.04
CA ARG A 226 22.85 -19.38 22.02
C ARG A 226 23.75 -20.27 21.20
N GLY A 227 24.80 -19.67 20.65
CA GLY A 227 25.98 -20.46 20.32
C GLY A 227 26.39 -21.23 21.57
N PRO A 228 26.61 -22.56 21.51
CA PRO A 228 27.13 -23.28 22.64
C PRO A 228 28.58 -22.82 22.88
N LYS A 229 28.73 -21.83 23.78
CA LYS A 229 29.99 -21.58 24.48
C LYS A 229 30.38 -22.88 25.18
N SER A 230 31.38 -23.54 24.61
CA SER A 230 32.58 -23.98 25.32
C SER A 230 32.34 -24.58 26.71
N ARG A 231 32.12 -25.89 26.79
CA ARG A 231 32.37 -26.67 28.02
C ARG A 231 32.58 -28.17 27.75
N GLN A 232 33.43 -28.50 26.78
CA GLN A 232 34.01 -29.85 26.64
C GLN A 232 35.47 -29.79 26.15
N ARG A 233 36.33 -29.12 26.90
CA ARG A 233 37.78 -29.39 26.93
C ARG A 233 38.28 -29.12 28.34
N ASN A 234 38.04 -30.08 29.23
CA ASN A 234 38.76 -30.20 30.51
C ASN A 234 38.56 -31.61 31.10
N LEU A 235 38.85 -32.63 30.29
CA LEU A 235 38.96 -34.03 30.77
C LEU A 235 40.29 -34.70 30.39
N GLN A 236 41.24 -33.93 29.84
CA GLN A 236 42.60 -34.39 29.60
C GLN A 236 43.55 -33.22 29.84
N ARG A 237 44.16 -33.17 31.04
CA ARG A 237 45.40 -32.46 31.44
C ARG A 237 45.31 -31.98 32.89
N ARG A 238 45.10 -32.91 33.82
CA ARG A 238 45.61 -32.82 35.20
C ARG A 238 45.97 -34.23 35.67
N LYS A 239 47.16 -34.69 35.29
CA LYS A 239 47.93 -35.58 36.17
C LYS A 239 49.01 -34.69 36.80
N PRO A 240 49.06 -34.58 38.14
CA PRO A 240 50.14 -33.87 38.80
C PRO A 240 51.45 -34.65 38.63
N GLN A 241 52.50 -33.94 38.22
CA GLN A 241 53.89 -34.36 38.46
C GLN A 241 54.06 -34.44 39.98
N GLN A 242 54.05 -35.65 40.52
CA GLN A 242 54.67 -35.90 41.81
C GLN A 242 56.17 -35.92 41.58
N GLN A 243 56.82 -34.87 42.09
CA GLN A 243 58.19 -34.91 42.52
C GLN A 243 58.30 -36.03 43.57
N ASN A 244 59.03 -37.08 43.25
CA ASN A 244 59.67 -37.92 44.26
C ASN A 244 61.16 -37.68 44.11
N ASP A 245 61.66 -36.81 44.97
CA ASP A 245 63.05 -36.77 45.38
C ASP A 245 63.34 -38.12 46.08
N GLY A 246 63.90 -39.05 45.31
CA GLY A 246 64.39 -40.33 45.77
C GLY A 246 65.89 -40.39 45.54
N ILE A 247 66.62 -39.77 46.46
CA ILE A 247 68.02 -40.08 46.73
C ILE A 247 68.05 -41.57 47.10
N ASP A 248 68.71 -42.39 46.29
CA ASP A 248 69.29 -43.65 46.77
C ASP A 248 70.73 -43.73 46.28
N LEU A 249 71.60 -43.57 47.26
CA LEU A 249 73.02 -43.90 47.27
C LEU A 249 73.20 -45.42 47.31
N ASP A 250 74.30 -45.87 46.71
CA ASP A 250 75.04 -47.11 46.95
C ASP A 250 74.43 -48.46 46.54
N LEU A 251 74.95 -48.99 45.42
CA LEU A 251 75.78 -50.22 45.35
C LEU A 251 76.35 -50.45 43.93
#